data_AF-F3Y9C8-F1
#
_entry.id   AF-F3Y9C8-F1
#
_cell.length_a   1.000
_cell.length_b   1.000
_cell.length_c   1.000
_cell.angle_alpha   90.00
_cell.angle_beta   90.00
_cell.angle_gamma   90.00
#
_symmetry.space_group_name_H-M   'P 1'
#
loop_
_entity.id
_entity.type
_entity.pdbx_description
1 polymer ?
#
loop_
_entity_poly.entity_id
_entity_poly.type
_entity_poly.pdbx_seq_one_letter_code
_entity_poly.pdbx_strand_id
1 'polypeptide(L)'
;MVQLFYQYCIANNVLKKNAPFLTLNCAQYANNPELLTSNLFGYAKGAFTGAEEDYDGLFKSADGGLLFLDEVHRLNAEGQEKLFTYMDQGVIQRIGETAKSQSVNVRLAFATTEDLQSTFLTTFIRRIPIQVKLPTLSQ
;
A
#
# COMPACT_ATOMS: atom_id res chain seq x y z
N MET A 1 -13.14 10.48 -4.08
CA MET A 1 -12.90 9.69 -5.31
C MET A 1 -12.71 8.20 -5.03
N VAL A 2 -11.75 7.81 -4.18
CA VAL A 2 -11.48 6.38 -3.91
C VAL A 2 -12.68 5.62 -3.33
N GLN A 3 -13.52 6.27 -2.52
CA GLN A 3 -14.78 5.68 -2.04
C GLN A 3 -15.70 5.27 -3.20
N LEU A 4 -15.82 6.11 -4.24
CA LEU A 4 -16.62 5.80 -5.43
C LEU A 4 -16.01 4.65 -6.22
N PHE A 5 -14.68 4.59 -6.32
CA PHE A 5 -13.98 3.47 -6.94
C PHE A 5 -14.24 2.16 -6.20
N TYR A 6 -14.18 2.16 -4.86
CA TYR A 6 -14.53 1.00 -4.04
C TYR A 6 -15.99 0.56 -4.27
N GLN A 7 -16.95 1.49 -4.24
CA GLN A 7 -18.36 1.19 -4.51
C GLN A 7 -18.57 0.64 -5.94
N TYR A 8 -17.86 1.19 -6.92
CA TYR A 8 -17.87 0.68 -8.29
C TYR A 8 -17.36 -0.77 -8.37
N CYS A 9 -16.27 -1.08 -7.65
CA CYS A 9 -15.75 -2.44 -7.59
C CYS A 9 -16.75 -3.43 -6.97
N ILE A 10 -17.48 -3.02 -5.93
CA ILE A 10 -18.56 -3.80 -5.33
C ILE A 10 -19.69 -4.04 -6.33
N ALA A 11 -20.18 -2.96 -6.96
CA ALA A 11 -21.31 -3.01 -7.88
C ALA A 11 -21.05 -3.88 -9.12
N ASN A 12 -19.78 -3.96 -9.56
CA ASN A 12 -19.37 -4.75 -10.71
C ASN A 12 -18.78 -6.12 -10.34
N ASN A 13 -18.99 -6.59 -9.10
CA ASN A 13 -18.49 -7.88 -8.60
C ASN A 13 -16.97 -8.07 -8.71
N VAL A 14 -16.21 -6.97 -8.76
CA VAL A 14 -14.74 -6.98 -8.68
C VAL A 14 -14.30 -7.27 -7.24
N LEU A 15 -15.06 -6.76 -6.27
CA LEU A 15 -14.88 -7.01 -4.84
C LEU A 15 -16.18 -7.56 -4.23
N LYS A 16 -16.06 -8.35 -3.16
CA LYS A 16 -17.22 -8.86 -2.40
C LYS A 16 -17.89 -7.70 -1.65
N LYS A 17 -19.21 -7.77 -1.42
CA LYS A 17 -20.00 -6.73 -0.74
C LYS A 17 -19.43 -6.23 0.60
N ASN A 18 -18.77 -7.12 1.35
CA ASN A 18 -18.15 -6.80 2.65
C ASN A 18 -16.62 -6.84 2.59
N ALA A 19 -16.04 -6.62 1.41
CA ALA A 19 -14.60 -6.57 1.25
C ALA A 19 -14.01 -5.45 2.13
N PRO A 20 -12.85 -5.65 2.76
CA PRO A 20 -12.23 -4.61 3.56
C PRO A 20 -11.88 -3.41 2.66
N PHE A 21 -12.16 -2.20 3.13
CA PHE A 21 -11.68 -0.97 2.53
C PHE A 21 -10.87 -0.21 3.57
N LEU A 22 -9.55 -0.28 3.43
CA LEU A 22 -8.60 0.35 4.35
C LEU A 22 -7.92 1.53 3.68
N THR A 23 -7.67 2.58 4.46
CA THR A 23 -7.00 3.79 4.02
C THR A 23 -5.83 4.10 4.92
N LEU A 24 -4.70 4.48 4.34
CA LEU A 24 -3.53 4.93 5.08
C LEU A 24 -3.07 6.26 4.49
N ASN A 25 -2.93 7.28 5.33
CA ASN A 25 -2.24 8.50 4.94
C ASN A 25 -0.76 8.39 5.34
N CYS A 26 0.12 8.23 4.36
CA CYS A 26 1.53 8.01 4.58
C CYS A 26 2.24 9.24 5.17
N ALA A 27 1.69 10.45 5.01
CA ALA A 27 2.25 11.67 5.59
C ALA A 27 2.19 11.68 7.13
N GLN A 28 1.30 10.90 7.75
CA GLN A 28 1.26 10.72 9.20
C GLN A 28 2.56 10.09 9.75
N TYR A 29 3.32 9.41 8.89
CA TYR A 29 4.56 8.73 9.22
C TYR A 29 5.78 9.39 8.57
N ALA A 30 5.65 10.64 8.09
CA ALA A 30 6.72 11.32 7.35
C ALA A 30 8.06 11.40 8.12
N ASN A 31 8.01 11.43 9.46
CA ASN A 31 9.20 11.48 10.32
C ASN A 31 9.77 10.08 10.63
N ASN A 32 9.07 9.01 10.29
CA ASN A 32 9.51 7.63 10.52
C ASN A 32 9.04 6.69 9.39
N PRO A 33 9.78 6.66 8.27
CA PRO A 33 9.47 5.78 7.13
C PRO A 33 9.52 4.28 7.46
N GLU A 34 10.31 3.87 8.45
CA GLU A 34 10.37 2.47 8.88
C GLU A 34 9.08 2.03 9.55
N LEU A 35 8.48 2.91 10.36
CA LEU A 35 7.18 2.67 10.98
C LEU A 35 6.06 2.61 9.93
N LEU A 36 6.16 3.40 8.86
CA LEU A 36 5.23 3.33 7.73
C LEU A 36 5.28 1.94 7.06
N THR A 37 6.48 1.47 6.71
CA THR A 37 6.68 0.16 6.10
C THR A 37 6.23 -0.96 7.04
N SER A 38 6.53 -0.83 8.34
CA SER A 38 6.11 -1.78 9.38
C SER A 38 4.59 -1.88 9.50
N ASN A 39 3.89 -0.75 9.45
CA ASN A 39 2.43 -0.73 9.49
C ASN A 39 1.81 -1.36 8.23
N LEU A 40 2.41 -1.12 7.07
CA LEU A 40 1.90 -1.66 5.80
C LEU A 40 2.07 -3.17 5.68
N PHE A 41 3.31 -3.65 5.88
CA PHE A 41 3.69 -5.03 5.58
C PHE A 41 3.72 -5.94 6.80
N GLY A 42 3.63 -5.37 8.00
CA GLY A 42 3.80 -6.11 9.24
C GLY A 42 5.27 -6.32 9.59
N TYR A 43 5.50 -6.83 10.80
CA TYR A 43 6.82 -7.19 11.31
C TYR A 43 6.74 -8.45 12.16
N ALA A 44 7.80 -9.23 12.17
CA ALA A 44 7.94 -10.34 13.11
C ALA A 44 8.46 -9.85 14.46
N LYS A 45 8.14 -10.61 15.51
CA LYS A 45 8.72 -10.43 16.83
C LYS A 45 10.25 -10.40 16.74
N GLY A 46 10.85 -9.39 17.35
CA GLY A 46 12.30 -9.19 17.37
C GLY A 46 12.88 -8.59 16.08
N ALA A 47 12.06 -8.13 15.13
CA ALA A 47 12.54 -7.47 13.91
C ALA A 47 13.29 -6.15 14.19
N PHE A 48 12.92 -5.43 15.26
CA PHE A 48 13.56 -4.21 15.73
C PHE A 48 13.33 -4.03 17.24
N THR A 49 14.03 -3.07 17.86
CA THR A 49 13.86 -2.74 19.28
C THR A 49 12.42 -2.29 19.56
N GLY A 50 11.70 -3.06 20.38
CA GLY A 50 10.27 -2.81 20.68
C GLY A 50 9.29 -3.66 19.88
N ALA A 51 9.75 -4.51 18.95
CA ALA A 51 8.91 -5.52 18.30
C ALA A 51 8.68 -6.72 19.24
N GLU A 52 7.85 -6.55 20.26
CA GLU A 52 7.62 -7.57 21.30
C GLU A 52 6.71 -8.73 20.85
N GLU A 53 5.92 -8.49 19.80
CA GLU A 53 4.94 -9.41 19.23
C GLU A 53 4.96 -9.35 17.70
N ASP A 54 4.38 -10.36 17.05
CA ASP A 54 4.16 -10.36 15.61
C ASP A 54 3.02 -9.41 15.25
N TYR A 55 3.19 -8.66 14.16
CA TYR A 55 2.16 -7.78 13.62
C TYR A 55 1.94 -8.08 12.13
N ASP A 56 0.69 -8.32 11.75
CA ASP A 56 0.30 -8.79 10.42
C ASP A 56 0.27 -7.69 9.34
N GLY A 57 0.19 -6.42 9.75
CA GLY A 57 0.16 -5.29 8.82
C GLY A 57 -1.19 -5.05 8.13
N LEU A 58 -1.26 -3.92 7.43
CA LEU A 58 -2.45 -3.48 6.70
C LEU A 58 -2.73 -4.32 5.45
N PHE A 59 -1.70 -4.81 4.77
CA PHE A 59 -1.89 -5.70 3.61
C PHE A 59 -2.67 -6.96 3.98
N LYS A 60 -2.34 -7.57 5.12
CA LYS A 60 -3.06 -8.76 5.56
C LYS A 60 -4.48 -8.43 6.01
N SER A 61 -4.66 -7.28 6.66
CA SER A 61 -5.98 -6.78 7.06
C SER A 61 -6.87 -6.41 5.88
N ALA A 62 -6.27 -6.01 4.74
CA ALA A 62 -6.97 -5.65 3.50
C ALA A 62 -7.20 -6.83 2.54
N ASP A 63 -6.83 -8.05 2.94
CA ASP A 63 -6.90 -9.24 2.08
C ASP A 63 -8.34 -9.48 1.57
N GLY A 64 -8.47 -9.64 0.26
CA GLY A 64 -9.75 -9.72 -0.46
C GLY A 64 -10.45 -8.38 -0.72
N GLY A 65 -9.82 -7.25 -0.42
CA GLY A 65 -10.42 -5.92 -0.51
C GLY A 65 -9.56 -4.86 -1.19
N LEU A 66 -9.67 -3.63 -0.70
CA LEU A 66 -9.00 -2.45 -1.27
C LEU A 66 -8.21 -1.70 -0.21
N LEU A 67 -6.95 -1.40 -0.53
CA LEU A 67 -6.06 -0.58 0.28
C LEU A 67 -5.73 0.71 -0.48
N PHE A 68 -6.08 1.84 0.12
CA PHE A 68 -5.78 3.16 -0.40
C PHE A 68 -4.61 3.77 0.35
N LEU A 69 -3.55 4.16 -0.36
CA LEU A 69 -2.41 4.88 0.20
C LEU A 69 -2.41 6.32 -0.31
N ASP A 70 -2.64 7.24 0.61
CA ASP A 70 -2.56 8.68 0.37
C ASP A 70 -1.15 9.19 0.66
N GLU A 71 -0.69 10.16 -0.12
CA GLU A 71 0.69 10.64 -0.12
C GLU A 71 1.74 9.53 -0.20
N VAL A 72 1.53 8.59 -1.13
CA VAL A 72 2.35 7.38 -1.28
C VAL A 72 3.83 7.67 -1.55
N HIS A 73 4.18 8.89 -2.00
CA HIS A 73 5.55 9.34 -2.16
C HIS A 73 6.36 9.37 -0.85
N ARG A 74 5.70 9.30 0.30
CA ARG A 74 6.35 9.21 1.62
C ARG A 74 6.94 7.83 1.90
N LEU A 75 6.64 6.82 1.08
CA LEU A 75 7.35 5.56 1.13
C LEU A 75 8.78 5.73 0.61
N ASN A 76 9.73 5.27 1.42
CA ASN A 76 11.12 5.15 1.00
C ASN A 76 11.27 4.11 -0.14
N ALA A 77 12.46 4.05 -0.74
CA ALA A 77 12.73 3.13 -1.84
C ALA A 77 12.44 1.66 -1.49
N GLU A 78 12.76 1.22 -0.27
CA GLU A 78 12.47 -0.14 0.19
C GLU A 78 10.96 -0.44 0.24
N GLY A 79 10.16 0.48 0.77
CA GLY A 79 8.70 0.34 0.78
C GLY A 79 8.12 0.30 -0.63
N GLN A 80 8.66 1.09 -1.56
CA GLN A 80 8.28 1.05 -2.97
C GLN A 80 8.63 -0.30 -3.63
N GLU A 81 9.80 -0.86 -3.35
CA GLU A 81 10.21 -2.19 -3.84
C GLU A 81 9.33 -3.32 -3.28
N LYS A 82 8.94 -3.24 -2.00
CA LYS A 82 7.99 -4.19 -1.40
C LYS A 82 6.61 -4.09 -2.05
N LEU A 83 6.12 -2.88 -2.33
CA LEU A 83 4.88 -2.69 -3.08
C LEU A 83 4.99 -3.26 -4.50
N PHE A 84 6.11 -3.01 -5.19
CA PHE A 84 6.37 -3.56 -6.51
C PHE A 84 6.34 -5.10 -6.49
N THR A 85 7.05 -5.72 -5.53
CA THR A 85 7.08 -7.17 -5.33
C THR A 85 5.67 -7.72 -5.16
N TYR A 86 4.86 -7.05 -4.34
CA TYR A 86 3.46 -7.41 -4.16
C TYR A 86 2.65 -7.31 -5.47
N MET A 87 2.78 -6.20 -6.20
CA MET A 87 2.07 -5.99 -7.45
C MET A 87 2.48 -6.98 -8.56
N ASP A 88 3.68 -7.53 -8.48
CA ASP A 88 4.18 -8.51 -9.45
C ASP A 88 3.82 -9.95 -9.08
N GLN A 89 3.94 -10.31 -7.80
CA GLN A 89 3.85 -11.70 -7.34
C GLN A 89 2.60 -12.02 -6.51
N GLY A 90 1.87 -11.01 -6.04
CA GLY A 90 0.71 -11.18 -5.14
C GLY A 90 1.09 -11.66 -3.75
N VAL A 91 2.33 -11.43 -3.33
CA VAL A 91 2.85 -11.83 -2.01
C VAL A 91 3.51 -10.67 -1.29
N ILE A 92 3.43 -10.69 0.04
CA ILE A 92 4.12 -9.76 0.92
C ILE A 92 5.08 -10.50 1.85
N GLN A 93 6.04 -9.77 2.41
CA GLN A 93 6.96 -10.26 3.44
C GLN A 93 7.03 -9.25 4.58
N ARG A 94 6.85 -9.75 5.80
CA ARG A 94 7.01 -8.95 7.02
C ARG A 94 8.45 -8.50 7.18
N ILE A 95 8.62 -7.39 7.86
CA ILE A 95 9.96 -6.94 8.26
C ILE A 95 10.53 -7.94 9.28
N GLY A 96 11.80 -8.30 9.10
CA GLY A 96 12.48 -9.29 9.93
C GLY A 96 12.25 -10.75 9.53
N GLU A 97 11.41 -11.04 8.53
CA GLU A 97 11.27 -12.39 7.95
C GLU A 97 11.90 -12.46 6.56
N THR A 98 12.77 -13.46 6.33
CA THR A 98 13.46 -13.64 5.04
C THR A 98 12.90 -14.76 4.17
N ALA A 99 12.30 -15.78 4.77
CA ALA A 99 11.87 -17.00 4.06
C ALA A 99 10.35 -17.18 3.96
N LYS A 100 9.55 -16.37 4.66
CA LYS A 100 8.09 -16.49 4.68
C LYS A 100 7.46 -15.37 3.87
N SER A 101 6.98 -15.71 2.69
CA SER A 101 6.06 -14.86 1.93
C SER A 101 4.62 -15.26 2.23
N GLN A 102 3.74 -14.27 2.30
CA GLN A 102 2.31 -14.46 2.52
C GLN A 102 1.54 -13.98 1.29
N SER A 103 0.76 -14.86 0.67
CA SER A 103 -0.11 -14.47 -0.43
C SER A 103 -1.30 -13.68 0.10
N VAL A 104 -1.58 -12.54 -0.53
CA VAL A 104 -2.72 -11.67 -0.23
C VAL A 104 -3.29 -11.11 -1.53
N ASN A 105 -4.59 -10.91 -1.59
CA ASN A 105 -5.27 -10.39 -2.78
C ASN A 105 -5.93 -9.04 -2.47
N VAL A 106 -5.23 -7.95 -2.76
CA VAL A 106 -5.55 -6.58 -2.38
C VAL A 106 -5.54 -5.71 -3.63
N ARG A 107 -6.63 -4.99 -3.87
CA ARG A 107 -6.68 -3.92 -4.87
C ARG A 107 -6.03 -2.68 -4.29
N LEU A 108 -5.11 -2.08 -5.04
CA LEU A 108 -4.40 -0.88 -4.61
C LEU A 108 -4.95 0.36 -5.30
N ALA A 109 -5.08 1.43 -4.53
CA ALA A 109 -5.31 2.77 -5.02
C ALA A 109 -4.29 3.71 -4.36
N PHE A 110 -3.72 4.63 -5.11
CA PHE A 110 -2.68 5.52 -4.64
C PHE A 110 -3.06 6.97 -4.92
N ALA A 111 -2.64 7.88 -4.05
CA ALA A 111 -2.65 9.31 -4.29
C ALA A 111 -1.29 9.92 -3.91
N THR A 112 -0.90 10.97 -4.62
CA THR A 112 0.33 11.71 -4.37
C THR A 112 0.19 13.14 -4.87
N THR A 113 0.78 14.08 -4.13
CA THR A 113 0.96 15.47 -4.55
C THR A 113 2.27 15.72 -5.30
N GLU A 114 3.23 14.79 -5.23
CA GLU A 114 4.55 14.89 -5.87
C GLU A 114 4.58 14.38 -7.31
N ASP A 115 5.56 14.87 -8.08
CA ASP A 115 5.80 14.41 -9.45
C ASP A 115 6.23 12.93 -9.49
N LEU A 116 5.66 12.20 -10.43
CA LEU A 116 5.86 10.75 -10.53
C LEU A 116 7.30 10.38 -10.91
N GLN A 117 7.91 11.11 -11.85
CA GLN A 117 9.21 10.74 -12.42
C GLN A 117 10.38 11.10 -11.50
N SER A 118 10.24 12.12 -10.65
CA SER A 118 11.28 12.50 -9.69
C SER A 118 11.26 11.67 -8.40
N THR A 119 10.11 11.11 -8.03
CA THR A 119 9.86 10.65 -6.65
C THR A 119 9.71 9.14 -6.52
N PHE A 120 9.32 8.45 -7.60
CA PHE A 120 9.07 7.02 -7.57
C PHE A 120 10.07 6.24 -8.41
N LEU A 121 10.29 4.99 -8.00
CA LEU A 121 11.08 4.04 -8.78
C LEU A 121 10.40 3.76 -10.12
N THR A 122 11.18 3.78 -11.20
CA THR A 122 10.69 3.51 -12.55
C THR A 122 9.98 2.15 -12.66
N THR A 123 10.47 1.14 -11.94
CA THR A 123 9.88 -0.21 -11.85
C THR A 123 8.48 -0.17 -11.23
N PHE A 124 8.31 0.60 -10.16
CA PHE A 124 7.05 0.78 -9.47
C PHE A 124 6.00 1.48 -10.37
N ILE A 125 6.35 2.62 -10.98
CA ILE A 125 5.41 3.38 -11.83
C ILE A 125 4.92 2.53 -13.01
N ARG A 126 5.81 1.73 -13.64
CA ARG A 126 5.46 0.87 -14.78
C ARG A 126 4.38 -0.16 -14.47
N ARG A 127 4.17 -0.48 -13.18
CA ARG A 127 3.14 -1.42 -12.74
C ARG A 127 1.81 -0.75 -12.40
N ILE A 128 1.70 0.57 -12.53
CA ILE A 128 0.49 1.36 -12.33
C ILE A 128 -0.06 1.79 -13.70
N PRO A 129 -0.97 1.00 -14.31
CA PRO A 129 -1.46 1.25 -15.67
C PRO A 129 -2.47 2.39 -15.77
N ILE A 130 -3.13 2.75 -14.66
CA ILE A 130 -4.17 3.77 -14.63
C ILE A 130 -3.68 4.94 -13.79
N GLN A 131 -3.57 6.10 -14.43
CA GLN A 131 -3.17 7.35 -13.77
C GLN A 131 -4.24 8.40 -14.06
N VAL A 132 -4.74 9.04 -13.02
CA VAL A 132 -5.76 10.09 -13.11
C VAL A 132 -5.19 11.35 -12.50
N LYS A 133 -5.09 12.42 -13.29
CA LYS A 133 -4.70 13.74 -12.82
C LYS A 133 -5.96 14.53 -12.47
N LEU A 134 -6.07 14.95 -11.21
CA LEU A 134 -7.17 15.79 -10.77
C LEU A 134 -6.84 17.26 -11.07
N PRO A 135 -7.74 18.00 -11.72
CA PRO A 135 -7.57 19.44 -11.88
C PRO A 135 -7.67 20.14 -10.53
N THR A 136 -7.04 21.30 -10.43
CA THR A 136 -7.18 22.17 -9.25
C THR A 136 -8.60 22.73 -9.18
N LEU A 137 -9.09 23.03 -7.97
CA LEU A 137 -10.44 23.58 -7.77
C LEU A 137 -10.70 24.94 -8.45
N SER A 138 -9.64 25.66 -8.82
CA SER A 138 -9.70 26.96 -9.48
C SER A 138 -9.82 26.88 -11.01
N GLN A 139 -10.01 25.69 -11.59
CA GLN A 139 -10.24 25.48 -13.02
C GLN A 139 -11.71 25.31 -13.34
#